data_AF-A0A8T6PYS7-F1
#
_entry.id   AF-A0A8T6PYS7-F1
#
_cell.length_a   1.000
_cell.length_b   1.000
_cell.length_c   1.000
_cell.angle_alpha   90.00
_cell.angle_beta   90.00
_cell.angle_gamma   90.00
#
_symmetry.space_group_name_H-M   'P 1'
#
loop_
_entity.id
_entity.type
_entity.pdbx_description
1 polymer ?
#
loop_
_entity_poly.entity_id
_entity_poly.type
_entity_poly.pdbx_seq_one_letter_code
_entity_poly.pdbx_strand_id
1 'polypeptide(L)'
;MSSHFTPFTLKDISRPGGGFAMLAVDQREAMRLMFAAAGQPKPIADSVLTDFKVAATRILSPYASAVLADKQFCLEQIVEQGAVANSCGLIVAADLFIPGNGIPVDSVEID
;
A
#
# COMPACT_ATOMS: atom_id res chain seq x y z
N MET A 1 17.42 25.24 -16.00
CA MET A 1 16.39 24.64 -15.12
C MET A 1 17.12 23.78 -14.11
N SER A 2 17.41 24.32 -12.93
CA SER A 2 18.13 23.63 -11.86
C SER A 2 17.17 22.66 -11.18
N SER A 3 17.37 21.35 -11.39
CA SER A 3 16.72 20.32 -10.58
C SER A 3 17.07 20.57 -9.11
N HIS A 4 16.09 21.04 -8.36
CA HIS A 4 16.20 21.06 -6.91
C HIS A 4 16.17 19.60 -6.45
N PHE A 5 17.35 19.01 -6.26
CA PHE A 5 17.48 17.79 -5.48
C PHE A 5 17.05 18.12 -4.05
N THR A 6 15.78 17.91 -3.72
CA THR A 6 15.36 17.83 -2.33
C THR A 6 15.97 16.55 -1.77
N PRO A 7 16.91 16.62 -0.81
CA PRO A 7 17.52 15.42 -0.27
C PRO A 7 16.44 14.59 0.44
N PHE A 8 16.19 13.38 -0.07
CA PHE A 8 15.35 12.40 0.60
C PHE A 8 16.13 11.76 1.75
N THR A 9 15.44 11.49 2.86
CA THR A 9 16.06 10.91 4.06
C THR A 9 15.14 9.89 4.71
N LEU A 10 15.71 8.92 5.43
CA LEU A 10 14.92 7.98 6.25
C LEU A 10 14.04 8.69 7.28
N LYS A 11 14.34 9.95 7.61
CA LYS A 11 13.48 10.75 8.49
C LYS A 11 12.07 10.95 7.91
N ASP A 12 11.93 10.94 6.58
CA ASP A 12 10.66 11.16 5.87
C ASP A 12 9.64 10.03 6.10
N ILE A 13 10.10 8.87 6.58
CA ILE A 13 9.27 7.69 6.88
C ILE A 13 9.39 7.21 8.33
N SER A 14 10.06 8.00 9.20
CA SER A 14 10.28 7.67 10.61
C SER A 14 9.46 8.57 11.53
N ARG A 15 9.19 8.11 12.75
CA ARG A 15 8.65 8.95 13.82
C ARG A 15 9.69 9.98 14.29
N PRO A 16 9.30 11.04 15.03
CA PRO A 16 10.25 12.00 15.59
C PRO A 16 11.38 11.38 16.43
N GLY A 17 11.11 10.24 17.09
CA GLY A 17 12.12 9.46 17.83
C GLY A 17 13.01 8.55 16.98
N GLY A 18 12.89 8.58 15.64
CA GLY A 18 13.64 7.75 14.70
C GLY A 18 13.10 6.33 14.49
N GLY A 19 12.08 5.91 15.25
CA GLY A 19 11.45 4.60 15.08
C GLY A 19 10.53 4.52 13.87
N PHE A 20 10.46 3.35 13.23
CA PHE A 20 9.56 3.09 12.10
C PHE A 20 8.31 2.35 12.59
N ALA A 21 7.15 2.96 12.40
CA ALA A 21 5.87 2.37 12.76
C ALA A 21 4.97 2.45 11.52
N MET A 22 5.13 1.51 10.61
CA MET A 22 4.59 1.60 9.25
C MET A 22 3.34 0.73 9.08
N LEU A 23 2.46 1.15 8.19
CA LEU A 23 1.28 0.41 7.77
C LEU A 23 1.53 -0.18 6.38
N ALA A 24 1.29 -1.47 6.19
CA ALA A 24 1.36 -2.11 4.87
C ALA A 24 -0.04 -2.50 4.39
N VAL A 25 -0.45 -1.95 3.25
CA VAL A 25 -1.75 -2.22 2.59
C VAL A 25 -1.57 -2.68 1.15
N ASP A 26 -0.39 -3.19 0.78
CA ASP A 26 0.00 -3.59 -0.57
C ASP A 26 -0.41 -5.03 -0.95
N GLN A 27 -1.12 -5.75 -0.08
CA GLN A 27 -1.51 -7.13 -0.37
C GLN A 27 -2.51 -7.20 -1.53
N ARG A 28 -2.17 -7.94 -2.58
CA ARG A 28 -2.96 -8.08 -3.81
C ARG A 28 -3.95 -9.25 -3.70
N GLU A 29 -3.75 -10.30 -4.49
CA GLU A 29 -4.62 -11.47 -4.52
C GLU A 29 -4.71 -12.20 -3.18
N ALA A 30 -3.68 -12.10 -2.32
CA ALA A 30 -3.75 -12.58 -0.94
C ALA A 30 -4.91 -11.91 -0.15
N MET A 31 -5.12 -10.60 -0.29
CA MET A 31 -6.23 -9.90 0.33
C MET A 31 -7.57 -10.33 -0.27
N ARG A 32 -7.63 -10.58 -1.58
CA ARG A 32 -8.83 -11.11 -2.23
C ARG A 32 -9.24 -12.46 -1.66
N LEU A 33 -8.29 -13.33 -1.39
CA LEU A 33 -8.53 -14.61 -0.70
C LEU A 33 -9.04 -14.40 0.73
N MET A 34 -8.53 -13.40 1.45
CA MET A 34 -9.04 -13.06 2.79
C MET A 34 -10.50 -12.62 2.76
N PHE A 35 -10.89 -11.75 1.81
CA PHE A 35 -12.29 -11.35 1.64
C PHE A 35 -13.20 -12.53 1.28
N ALA A 36 -12.74 -13.40 0.37
CA ALA A 36 -13.46 -14.62 0.03
C ALA A 36 -13.64 -15.55 1.24
N ALA A 37 -12.59 -15.72 2.06
CA ALA A 37 -12.65 -16.53 3.28
C ALA A 37 -13.56 -15.91 4.35
N ALA A 38 -13.67 -14.58 4.38
CA ALA A 38 -14.59 -13.85 5.24
C ALA A 38 -16.06 -13.87 4.74
N GLY A 39 -16.36 -14.56 3.63
CA GLY A 39 -17.72 -14.76 3.14
C GLY A 39 -18.23 -13.68 2.18
N GLN A 40 -17.36 -12.83 1.63
CA GLN A 40 -17.77 -11.90 0.57
C GLN A 40 -18.23 -12.65 -0.70
N PRO A 41 -19.31 -12.20 -1.37
CA PRO A 41 -19.81 -12.83 -2.59
C PRO A 41 -18.75 -12.85 -3.70
N LYS A 42 -18.56 -14.02 -4.31
CA LYS A 42 -17.64 -14.19 -5.44
C LYS A 42 -18.36 -13.87 -6.77
N PRO A 43 -17.68 -13.26 -7.75
CA PRO A 43 -16.29 -12.81 -7.70
C PRO A 43 -16.11 -11.53 -6.86
N ILE A 44 -15.01 -11.45 -6.10
CA ILE A 44 -14.65 -10.23 -5.36
C ILE A 44 -14.17 -9.21 -6.39
N ALA A 45 -14.85 -8.08 -6.51
CA ALA A 45 -14.46 -7.00 -7.41
C ALA A 45 -13.21 -6.28 -6.89
N ASP A 46 -12.40 -5.75 -7.81
CA ASP A 46 -11.19 -4.97 -7.47
C ASP A 46 -11.51 -3.74 -6.62
N SER A 47 -12.65 -3.11 -6.88
CA SER A 47 -13.13 -1.97 -6.08
C SER A 47 -13.27 -2.31 -4.60
N VAL A 48 -13.62 -3.56 -4.24
CA VAL A 48 -13.68 -3.98 -2.82
C VAL A 48 -12.30 -3.90 -2.16
N LEU A 49 -11.25 -4.29 -2.88
CA LEU A 49 -9.87 -4.19 -2.41
C LEU A 49 -9.44 -2.72 -2.33
N THR A 50 -9.67 -1.96 -3.41
CA THR A 50 -9.35 -0.53 -3.48
C THR A 50 -10.01 0.26 -2.35
N ASP A 51 -11.33 0.10 -2.18
CA ASP A 51 -12.11 0.82 -1.16
C ASP A 51 -11.60 0.51 0.24
N PHE A 52 -11.31 -0.77 0.53
CA PHE A 52 -10.73 -1.18 1.81
C PHE A 52 -9.34 -0.56 2.02
N LYS A 53 -8.45 -0.62 1.03
CA LYS A 53 -7.08 -0.09 1.13
C LYS A 53 -7.07 1.42 1.32
N VAL A 54 -7.90 2.15 0.57
CA VAL A 54 -8.06 3.61 0.70
C VAL A 54 -8.63 3.97 2.07
N ALA A 55 -9.67 3.26 2.53
CA ALA A 55 -10.26 3.49 3.85
C ALA A 55 -9.25 3.21 4.97
N ALA A 56 -8.54 2.08 4.92
CA ALA A 56 -7.50 1.72 5.86
C ALA A 56 -6.39 2.80 5.89
N THR A 57 -5.92 3.24 4.73
CA THR A 57 -4.92 4.31 4.61
C THR A 57 -5.42 5.60 5.26
N ARG A 58 -6.64 6.03 4.95
CA ARG A 58 -7.22 7.27 5.49
C ARG A 58 -7.38 7.23 7.01
N ILE A 59 -7.86 6.11 7.53
CA ILE A 59 -8.17 5.95 8.95
C ILE A 59 -6.90 5.76 9.79
N LEU A 60 -5.91 5.02 9.25
CA LEU A 60 -4.77 4.53 10.03
C LEU A 60 -3.48 5.32 9.79
N SER A 61 -3.30 5.97 8.63
CA SER A 61 -2.08 6.75 8.34
C SER A 61 -1.77 7.87 9.34
N PRO A 62 -2.73 8.53 10.02
CA PRO A 62 -2.38 9.49 11.08
C PRO A 62 -1.57 8.88 12.24
N TYR A 63 -1.60 7.56 12.41
CA TYR A 63 -0.90 6.83 13.47
C TYR A 63 0.38 6.15 12.97
N ALA A 64 0.59 6.09 11.66
CA ALA A 64 1.76 5.47 11.03
C ALA A 64 2.83 6.52 10.68
N SER A 65 4.09 6.09 10.62
CA SER A 65 5.19 6.91 10.09
C SER A 65 5.28 6.84 8.57
N ALA A 66 4.85 5.73 7.97
CA ALA A 66 4.69 5.57 6.54
C ALA A 66 3.62 4.53 6.19
N VAL A 67 3.03 4.62 5.00
CA VAL A 67 2.16 3.60 4.41
C VAL A 67 2.82 3.00 3.18
N LEU A 68 2.86 1.66 3.07
CA LEU A 68 3.23 0.93 1.87
C LEU A 68 1.98 0.56 1.06
N ALA A 69 1.93 1.02 -0.19
CA ALA A 69 0.80 0.84 -1.11
C ALA A 69 1.24 0.14 -2.42
N ASP A 70 0.36 -0.67 -3.00
CA ASP A 70 0.58 -1.27 -4.32
C ASP A 70 0.02 -0.42 -5.46
N LYS A 71 0.71 -0.47 -6.61
CA LYS A 71 0.28 0.20 -7.85
C LYS A 71 -1.03 -0.37 -8.42
N GLN A 72 -1.28 -1.66 -8.22
CA GLN A 72 -2.34 -2.41 -8.89
C GLN A 72 -3.74 -2.02 -8.41
N PHE A 73 -3.92 -1.79 -7.12
CA PHE A 73 -5.25 -1.60 -6.52
C PHE A 73 -5.45 -0.30 -5.76
N CYS A 74 -4.40 0.39 -5.31
CA CYS A 74 -4.64 1.55 -4.43
C CYS A 74 -3.77 2.79 -4.61
N LEU A 75 -2.59 2.71 -5.24
CA LEU A 75 -1.70 3.87 -5.30
C LEU A 75 -2.38 5.11 -5.91
N GLU A 76 -2.98 4.96 -7.09
CA GLU A 76 -3.63 6.06 -7.80
C GLU A 76 -4.75 6.68 -6.96
N GLN A 77 -5.65 5.85 -6.43
CA GLN A 77 -6.79 6.30 -5.63
C GLN A 77 -6.36 6.91 -4.28
N ILE A 78 -5.29 6.41 -3.66
CA ILE A 78 -4.73 7.00 -2.43
C ILE A 78 -4.22 8.42 -2.71
N VAL A 79 -3.53 8.62 -3.83
CA VAL A 79 -2.98 9.93 -4.23
C VAL A 79 -4.11 10.88 -4.63
N GLU A 80 -4.99 10.47 -5.52
CA GLU A 80 -6.11 11.29 -6.01
C GLU A 80 -7.03 11.77 -4.89
N GLN A 81 -7.30 10.91 -3.91
CA GLN A 81 -8.19 11.23 -2.79
C GLN A 81 -7.46 11.87 -1.59
N GLY A 82 -6.15 12.07 -1.67
CA GLY A 82 -5.34 12.55 -0.53
C GLY A 82 -5.55 11.70 0.73
N ALA A 83 -5.50 10.38 0.59
CA ALA A 83 -5.82 9.46 1.68
C ALA A 83 -4.69 9.35 2.72
N VAL A 84 -3.44 9.64 2.36
CA VAL A 84 -2.31 9.64 3.31
C VAL A 84 -2.33 10.90 4.14
N ALA A 85 -2.24 10.77 5.47
CA ALA A 85 -2.08 11.89 6.37
C ALA A 85 -0.78 12.66 6.10
N ASN A 86 -0.79 13.99 6.24
CA ASN A 86 0.40 14.84 6.05
C ASN A 86 1.59 14.48 6.95
N SER A 87 1.35 13.77 8.06
CA SER A 87 2.38 13.31 9.00
C SER A 87 2.99 11.95 8.64
N CYS A 88 2.55 11.33 7.54
CA CYS A 88 2.88 9.96 7.18
C CYS A 88 3.53 9.93 5.79
N GLY A 89 4.68 9.26 5.68
CA GLY A 89 5.31 9.01 4.38
C GLY A 89 4.50 8.02 3.52
N LEU A 90 4.79 8.00 2.23
CA LEU A 90 4.22 7.05 1.27
C LEU A 90 5.35 6.23 0.64
N ILE A 91 5.21 4.91 0.71
CA ILE A 91 6.08 3.92 0.08
C ILE A 91 5.26 3.20 -0.98
N VAL A 92 5.88 2.95 -2.13
CA VAL A 92 5.23 2.29 -3.27
C VAL A 92 5.91 0.94 -3.51
N ALA A 93 5.10 -0.11 -3.59
CA ALA A 93 5.56 -1.42 -4.03
C ALA A 93 6.05 -1.34 -5.48
N ALA A 94 7.23 -1.89 -5.75
CA ALA A 94 7.91 -1.83 -7.05
C ALA A 94 8.18 -3.24 -7.58
N ASP A 95 7.27 -4.15 -7.27
CA ASP A 95 7.43 -5.57 -7.49
C ASP A 95 6.22 -6.18 -8.21
N LEU A 96 6.52 -7.07 -9.14
CA LEU A 96 5.56 -7.90 -9.85
C LEU A 96 5.49 -9.26 -9.16
N PHE A 97 4.34 -9.59 -8.59
CA PHE A 97 4.07 -10.94 -8.06
C PHE A 97 3.64 -11.87 -9.20
N ILE A 98 4.35 -13.00 -9.30
CA ILE A 98 4.04 -14.04 -10.27
C ILE A 98 3.38 -15.20 -9.51
N PRO A 99 2.14 -15.57 -9.86
CA PRO A 99 1.47 -16.70 -9.22
C PRO A 99 2.04 -18.03 -9.71
N GLY A 100 1.96 -19.06 -8.85
CA GLY A 100 2.47 -20.41 -9.13
C GLY A 100 2.13 -21.36 -8.00
N ASN A 101 2.23 -22.67 -8.22
CA ASN A 101 2.06 -23.70 -7.18
C ASN A 101 0.76 -23.59 -6.34
N GLY A 102 -0.31 -23.00 -6.89
CA GLY A 102 -1.58 -22.81 -6.19
C GLY A 102 -1.59 -21.68 -5.15
N ILE A 103 -0.54 -20.85 -5.08
CA ILE A 103 -0.45 -19.69 -4.18
C ILE A 103 -0.43 -18.38 -4.96
N PRO A 104 -0.91 -17.26 -4.36
CA PRO A 104 -0.96 -15.96 -5.04
C PRO A 104 0.41 -15.39 -5.44
N VAL A 105 1.48 -15.80 -4.77
CA VAL A 105 2.85 -15.32 -5.01
C VAL A 105 3.80 -16.51 -4.90
N ASP A 106 4.41 -16.90 -6.00
CA ASP A 106 5.39 -17.99 -6.08
C ASP A 106 6.79 -17.46 -6.42
N SER A 107 6.87 -16.41 -7.23
CA SER A 107 8.10 -15.66 -7.49
C SER A 107 7.82 -14.15 -7.59
N VAL A 108 8.90 -13.36 -7.55
CA VAL A 108 8.85 -11.89 -7.52
C VAL A 108 9.89 -11.32 -8.49
N GLU A 109 9.46 -10.36 -9.29
CA GLU A 109 10.30 -9.54 -10.17
C GLU A 109 10.16 -8.05 -9.80
N ILE A 110 11.05 -7.20 -10.32
CA ILE A 110 10.91 -5.74 -10.19
C ILE A 110 10.00 -5.23 -11.31
N ASP A 111 9.03 -4.36 -10.96
CA ASP A 111 8.06 -3.73 -11.86
C ASP A 111 8.44 -2.28 -12.24
#